data_AF-A0AAV4JIL6-F1
#
_entry.id   AF-A0AAV4JIL6-F1
#
_cell.length_a   1.000
_cell.length_b   1.000
_cell.length_c   1.000
_cell.angle_alpha   90.00
_cell.angle_beta   90.00
_cell.angle_gamma   90.00
#
_symmetry.space_group_name_H-M   'P 1'
#
loop_
_entity.id
_entity.type
_entity.pdbx_description
1 polymer ?
#
loop_
_entity_poly.entity_id
_entity_poly.type
_entity_poly.pdbx_seq_one_letter_code
_entity_poly.pdbx_strand_id
1 'polypeptide(L)'
;MSTIVIKHAPLVKRNIVLRPNARWYNDDIREAKKRQRTAEKNWRKTGLEIHRQLFTEARNHTNRLIIKSKEDNIKSKISENKKNSRELYRIVDGLVRHSKPGKNLPSLKSKENLTDMFAKLFTNKIENLRKELDEINLRPMDDQNCHKNNTKAVPTLDFFPPASHREINTSLNSS
;
A
#
# COMPACT_ATOMS: atom_id res chain seq x y z
N MET A 1 -29.58 45.48 -32.73
CA MET A 1 -29.21 45.15 -31.33
C MET A 1 -28.53 43.78 -31.17
N SER A 2 -28.82 42.76 -32.01
CA SER A 2 -28.27 41.39 -31.79
C SER A 2 -26.77 41.18 -32.10
N THR A 3 -26.14 42.07 -32.87
CA THR A 3 -24.75 41.88 -33.35
C THR A 3 -23.68 42.17 -32.29
N ILE A 4 -23.93 43.12 -31.38
CA ILE A 4 -23.01 43.49 -30.29
C ILE A 4 -22.85 42.35 -29.28
N VAL A 5 -23.96 41.70 -28.93
CA VAL A 5 -23.98 40.58 -27.97
C VAL A 5 -23.15 39.41 -28.50
N ILE A 6 -23.27 39.09 -29.79
CA ILE A 6 -22.50 38.00 -30.41
C ILE A 6 -21.00 38.35 -30.49
N LYS A 7 -20.64 39.62 -30.74
CA LYS A 7 -19.25 40.08 -30.80
C LYS A 7 -18.55 40.08 -29.44
N HIS A 8 -19.25 40.49 -28.38
CA HIS A 8 -18.65 40.68 -27.05
C HIS A 8 -18.97 39.58 -26.04
N ALA A 9 -19.97 38.74 -26.31
CA ALA A 9 -20.35 37.60 -25.48
C ALA A 9 -20.73 36.39 -26.37
N PRO A 10 -19.78 35.83 -27.15
CA PRO A 10 -20.06 34.69 -28.01
C PRO A 10 -20.54 33.49 -27.19
N LEU A 11 -21.58 32.82 -27.68
CA LEU A 11 -22.16 31.65 -27.01
C LEU A 11 -21.20 30.45 -27.11
N VAL A 12 -20.41 30.22 -26.07
CA VAL A 12 -19.51 29.07 -25.99
C VAL A 12 -20.22 27.89 -25.34
N LYS A 13 -20.55 26.87 -26.13
CA LYS A 13 -21.07 25.59 -25.62
C LYS A 13 -19.90 24.77 -25.05
N ARG A 14 -20.04 24.31 -23.80
CA ARG A 14 -19.08 23.41 -23.15
C ARG A 14 -19.76 22.08 -22.87
N ASN A 15 -19.08 20.99 -23.16
CA ASN A 15 -19.52 19.66 -22.77
C ASN A 15 -19.08 19.42 -21.32
N ILE A 16 -20.04 19.23 -20.41
CA ILE A 16 -19.78 18.97 -19.00
C ILE A 16 -20.14 17.52 -18.73
N VAL A 17 -19.14 16.71 -18.41
CA VAL A 17 -19.35 15.34 -17.97
C VAL A 17 -19.83 15.35 -16.52
N LEU A 18 -21.10 15.02 -16.31
CA LEU A 18 -21.65 14.81 -14.97
C LEU A 18 -21.08 13.52 -14.40
N ARG A 19 -20.36 13.63 -13.29
CA ARG A 19 -19.86 12.47 -12.54
C ARG A 19 -20.78 12.24 -11.34
N PRO A 20 -21.41 11.07 -11.20
CA PRO A 20 -22.19 10.78 -10.01
C PRO A 20 -21.29 10.84 -8.78
N ASN A 21 -21.86 11.33 -7.66
CA ASN A 21 -21.15 11.32 -6.39
C ASN A 21 -20.79 9.88 -6.01
N ALA A 22 -19.65 9.71 -5.36
CA ALA A 22 -19.30 8.43 -4.78
C ALA A 22 -20.38 8.01 -3.78
N ARG A 23 -20.70 6.71 -3.71
CA ARG A 23 -21.78 6.19 -2.85
C ARG A 23 -21.59 6.47 -1.35
N TRP A 24 -20.35 6.71 -0.91
CA TRP A 24 -20.01 7.10 0.46
C TRP A 24 -20.03 8.63 0.68
N TYR A 25 -20.33 9.43 -0.34
CA TYR A 25 -20.36 10.88 -0.22
C TYR A 25 -21.80 11.35 0.01
N ASN A 26 -22.13 11.60 1.27
CA ASN A 26 -23.44 12.08 1.71
C ASN A 26 -23.44 13.58 2.06
N ASP A 27 -24.61 14.12 2.37
CA ASP A 27 -24.77 15.54 2.68
C ASP A 27 -24.15 15.95 4.01
N ASP A 28 -24.07 15.03 4.99
CA ASP A 28 -23.37 15.27 6.26
C ASP A 28 -21.89 15.57 6.04
N ILE A 29 -21.21 14.78 5.18
CA ILE A 29 -19.80 15.02 4.81
C ILE A 29 -19.68 16.34 4.06
N ARG A 30 -20.64 16.68 3.20
CA ARG A 30 -20.66 17.93 2.45
C ARG A 30 -20.74 19.12 3.40
N GLU A 31 -21.61 19.05 4.39
CA GLU A 31 -21.81 20.08 5.39
C GLU A 31 -20.59 20.19 6.32
N ALA A 32 -20.04 19.06 6.79
CA ALA A 32 -18.82 19.03 7.59
C ALA A 32 -17.63 19.66 6.85
N LYS A 33 -17.45 19.35 5.56
CA LYS A 33 -16.44 20.01 4.70
C LYS A 33 -16.70 21.50 4.52
N LYS A 34 -17.96 21.94 4.48
CA LYS A 34 -18.30 23.37 4.44
C LYS A 34 -17.86 24.05 5.73
N ARG A 35 -18.21 23.49 6.90
CA ARG A 35 -17.78 24.00 8.22
C ARG A 35 -16.25 24.02 8.35
N GLN A 36 -15.58 22.94 7.95
CA GLN A 36 -14.11 22.87 7.95
C GLN A 36 -13.49 24.00 7.13
N ARG A 37 -13.97 24.25 5.90
CA ARG A 37 -13.47 25.34 5.05
C ARG A 37 -13.71 26.72 5.67
N THR A 38 -14.85 26.93 6.33
CA THR A 38 -15.13 28.19 7.03
C THR A 38 -14.17 28.39 8.20
N ALA A 39 -13.96 27.37 9.02
CA ALA A 39 -13.03 27.42 10.15
C ALA A 39 -11.58 27.66 9.67
N GLU A 40 -11.17 26.99 8.59
CA GLU A 40 -9.85 27.17 7.97
C GLU A 40 -9.66 28.61 7.49
N LYS A 41 -10.64 29.15 6.75
CA LYS A 41 -10.59 30.54 6.28
C LYS A 41 -10.47 31.52 7.44
N ASN A 42 -11.23 31.29 8.52
CA ASN A 42 -11.17 32.15 9.70
C ASN A 42 -9.80 32.09 10.38
N TRP A 43 -9.25 30.89 10.57
CA TRP A 43 -7.89 30.73 11.11
C TRP A 43 -6.83 31.40 10.23
N ARG A 44 -6.87 31.22 8.91
CA ARG A 44 -5.92 31.88 8.00
C ARG A 44 -6.02 33.41 8.02
N LYS A 45 -7.21 33.96 8.28
CA LYS A 45 -7.43 35.41 8.38
C LYS A 45 -6.91 35.99 9.70
N THR A 46 -7.10 35.26 10.80
CA THR A 46 -6.89 35.79 12.16
C THR A 46 -5.55 35.36 12.78
N GLY A 47 -5.01 34.20 12.41
CA GLY A 47 -3.80 33.63 12.98
C GLY A 47 -3.93 33.17 14.44
N LEU A 48 -5.12 33.27 15.06
CA LEU A 48 -5.30 32.98 16.48
C LEU A 48 -5.34 31.47 16.77
N GLU A 49 -4.82 31.10 17.93
CA GLU A 49 -4.75 29.72 18.41
C GLU A 49 -6.13 29.07 18.55
N ILE A 50 -7.11 29.79 19.10
CA ILE A 50 -8.48 29.30 19.25
C ILE A 50 -9.08 28.91 17.89
N HIS A 51 -8.80 29.69 16.84
CA HIS A 51 -9.28 29.38 15.50
C HIS A 51 -8.54 28.19 14.87
N ARG A 52 -7.26 27.99 15.20
CA ARG A 52 -6.51 26.77 14.83
C ARG A 52 -7.13 25.52 15.44
N GLN A 53 -7.51 25.60 16.73
CA GLN A 53 -8.16 24.51 17.45
C GLN A 53 -9.52 24.16 16.82
N LEU A 54 -10.35 25.17 16.57
CA LEU A 54 -11.66 24.98 15.92
C LEU A 54 -11.52 24.36 14.51
N PHE A 55 -10.53 24.80 13.73
CA PHE A 55 -10.23 24.17 12.43
C PHE A 55 -9.81 22.71 12.59
N THR A 56 -8.96 22.41 13.57
CA THR A 56 -8.48 21.05 13.85
C THR A 56 -9.64 20.13 14.25
N GLU A 57 -10.56 20.60 15.09
CA GLU A 57 -11.77 19.89 15.45
C GLU A 57 -12.66 19.62 14.23
N ALA A 58 -12.92 20.64 13.41
CA ALA A 58 -13.73 20.50 12.20
C ALA A 58 -13.10 19.53 11.18
N ARG A 59 -11.76 19.55 11.05
CA ARG A 59 -10.99 18.60 10.24
C ARG A 59 -11.14 17.18 10.76
N ASN A 60 -10.94 16.98 12.06
CA ASN A 60 -11.03 15.66 12.70
C ASN A 60 -12.45 15.09 12.59
N HIS A 61 -13.47 15.91 12.83
CA HIS A 61 -14.87 15.55 12.64
C HIS A 61 -15.16 15.12 11.19
N THR A 62 -14.71 15.91 10.21
CA THR A 62 -14.88 15.58 8.79
C THR A 62 -14.19 14.25 8.42
N ASN A 63 -12.98 14.02 8.92
CA ASN A 63 -12.27 12.76 8.69
C ASN A 63 -13.01 11.56 9.27
N ARG A 64 -13.53 11.67 10.52
CA ARG A 64 -14.34 10.62 11.14
C ARG A 64 -15.57 10.29 10.31
N LEU A 65 -16.30 11.29 9.83
CA LEU A 65 -17.47 11.08 8.97
C LEU A 65 -17.12 10.39 7.65
N ILE A 66 -16.02 10.78 7.01
CA ILE A 66 -15.57 10.16 5.76
C ILE A 66 -15.19 8.70 5.99
N ILE A 67 -14.45 8.40 7.06
CA ILE A 67 -14.05 7.04 7.40
C ILE A 67 -15.30 6.18 7.65
N LYS A 68 -16.19 6.65 8.55
CA LYS A 68 -17.43 5.95 8.88
C LYS A 68 -18.29 5.68 7.65
N SER A 69 -18.51 6.68 6.80
CA SER A 69 -19.34 6.49 5.60
C SER A 69 -18.72 5.53 4.58
N LYS A 70 -17.39 5.53 4.45
CA LYS A 70 -16.68 4.53 3.62
C LYS A 70 -16.84 3.12 4.19
N GLU A 71 -16.67 2.96 5.51
CA GLU A 71 -16.89 1.68 6.18
C GLU A 71 -18.31 1.18 5.97
N ASP A 72 -19.31 2.02 6.23
CA ASP A 72 -20.72 1.68 6.08
C ASP A 72 -21.04 1.31 4.63
N ASN A 73 -20.45 2.01 3.65
CA ASN A 73 -20.60 1.67 2.24
C ASN A 73 -20.04 0.29 1.90
N ILE A 74 -18.87 -0.05 2.43
CA ILE A 74 -18.23 -1.36 2.20
C ILE A 74 -19.04 -2.45 2.91
N LYS A 75 -19.48 -2.22 4.16
CA LYS A 75 -20.33 -3.13 4.92
C LYS A 75 -21.65 -3.42 4.17
N SER A 76 -22.30 -2.40 3.63
CA SER A 76 -23.52 -2.58 2.83
C SER A 76 -23.23 -3.39 1.55
N LYS A 77 -22.16 -3.08 0.81
CA LYS A 77 -21.75 -3.85 -0.38
C LYS A 77 -21.49 -5.31 -0.07
N ILE A 78 -20.80 -5.61 1.03
CA ILE A 78 -20.54 -7.00 1.46
C ILE A 78 -21.86 -7.67 1.81
N SER A 79 -22.74 -7.00 2.57
CA SER A 79 -24.04 -7.55 2.96
C SER A 79 -24.94 -7.85 1.75
N GLU A 80 -24.98 -6.96 0.76
CA GLU A 80 -25.74 -7.11 -0.49
C GLU A 80 -25.22 -8.27 -1.35
N ASN A 81 -23.91 -8.59 -1.27
CA ASN A 81 -23.25 -9.60 -2.10
C ASN A 81 -22.89 -10.89 -1.34
N LYS A 82 -23.48 -11.14 -0.16
CA LYS A 82 -23.19 -12.31 0.70
C LYS A 82 -23.23 -13.66 -0.04
N LYS A 83 -24.10 -13.81 -1.04
CA LYS A 83 -24.26 -15.05 -1.81
C LYS A 83 -23.38 -15.12 -3.08
N ASN A 84 -22.63 -14.06 -3.38
CA ASN A 84 -21.81 -13.97 -4.59
C ASN A 84 -20.33 -13.86 -4.22
N SER A 85 -19.66 -15.01 -4.10
CA SER A 85 -18.24 -15.08 -3.72
C SER A 85 -17.33 -14.28 -4.66
N ARG A 86 -17.59 -14.31 -5.98
CA ARG A 86 -16.82 -13.56 -6.98
C ARG A 86 -16.84 -12.06 -6.71
N GLU A 87 -18.00 -11.53 -6.35
CA GLU A 87 -18.18 -10.12 -6.00
C GLU A 87 -17.46 -9.76 -4.71
N LEU A 88 -17.54 -10.62 -3.69
CA LEU A 88 -16.82 -10.42 -2.43
C LEU A 88 -15.31 -10.40 -2.65
N TYR A 89 -14.76 -11.34 -3.42
CA TYR A 89 -13.33 -11.35 -3.77
C TYR A 89 -12.92 -10.07 -4.50
N ARG A 90 -13.76 -9.56 -5.43
CA ARG A 90 -13.48 -8.29 -6.11
C ARG A 90 -13.49 -7.09 -5.16
N ILE A 91 -14.40 -7.06 -4.19
CA ILE A 91 -14.44 -6.02 -3.16
C ILE A 91 -13.15 -6.06 -2.32
N VAL A 92 -12.75 -7.24 -1.84
CA VAL A 92 -11.53 -7.43 -1.04
C VAL A 92 -10.28 -7.09 -1.84
N ASP A 93 -10.16 -7.58 -3.08
CA ASP A 93 -9.05 -7.26 -3.98
C ASP A 93 -8.93 -5.75 -4.18
N GLY A 94 -10.04 -5.03 -4.36
CA GLY A 94 -10.06 -3.58 -4.46
C GLY A 94 -9.64 -2.84 -3.18
N LEU A 95 -9.77 -3.45 -2.00
CA LEU A 95 -9.32 -2.88 -0.72
C LEU A 95 -7.83 -3.11 -0.49
N VAL A 96 -7.33 -4.30 -0.82
CA VAL A 96 -5.94 -4.71 -0.59
C VAL A 96 -5.00 -4.18 -1.67
N ARG A 97 -5.42 -4.23 -2.94
CA ARG A 97 -4.61 -3.71 -4.03
C ARG A 97 -4.85 -2.22 -4.21
N HIS A 98 -3.97 -1.42 -3.59
CA HIS A 98 -3.90 0.03 -3.77
C HIS A 98 -3.60 0.47 -5.22
N SER A 99 -3.25 -0.46 -6.11
CA SER A 99 -3.08 -0.21 -7.54
C SER A 99 -3.68 -1.35 -8.38
N LYS A 100 -4.20 -1.02 -9.57
CA LYS A 100 -4.40 -2.04 -10.62
C LYS A 100 -3.05 -2.74 -10.83
N PRO A 101 -2.99 -4.07 -11.06
CA PRO A 101 -1.70 -4.63 -11.42
C PRO A 101 -1.32 -3.84 -12.68
N GLY A 102 -0.18 -3.14 -12.65
CA GLY A 102 0.37 -2.66 -13.89
C GLY A 102 0.45 -3.84 -14.84
N LYS A 103 0.61 -3.58 -16.13
CA LYS A 103 1.26 -4.60 -16.96
C LYS A 103 2.67 -4.73 -16.38
N ASN A 104 2.83 -5.57 -15.35
CA ASN A 104 4.10 -5.87 -14.69
C ASN A 104 5.00 -6.67 -15.64
N LEU A 105 4.43 -7.11 -16.78
CA LEU A 105 5.21 -7.54 -17.91
C LEU A 105 5.86 -6.33 -18.56
N PRO A 106 7.20 -6.29 -18.67
CA PRO A 106 7.86 -5.34 -19.55
C PRO A 106 7.26 -5.46 -20.95
N SER A 107 7.13 -4.33 -21.65
CA SER A 107 6.61 -4.29 -23.02
C SER A 107 7.60 -5.00 -23.95
N LEU A 108 7.50 -6.34 -24.03
CA LEU A 108 8.31 -7.12 -24.94
C LEU A 108 7.60 -7.27 -26.28
N LYS A 109 8.37 -6.99 -27.34
CA LYS A 109 7.89 -6.92 -28.73
C LYS A 109 7.74 -8.30 -29.40
N SER A 110 8.35 -9.36 -28.86
CA SER A 110 8.19 -10.75 -29.34
C SER A 110 8.43 -11.77 -28.21
N LYS A 111 7.75 -12.92 -28.29
CA LYS A 111 7.91 -14.09 -27.42
C LYS A 111 9.31 -14.69 -27.51
N GLU A 112 9.93 -14.69 -28.70
CA GLU A 112 11.29 -15.24 -28.88
C GLU A 112 12.34 -14.46 -28.08
N ASN A 113 12.24 -13.13 -28.12
CA ASN A 113 13.14 -12.26 -27.35
C ASN A 113 12.99 -12.48 -25.84
N LEU A 114 11.78 -12.81 -25.36
CA LEU A 114 11.56 -13.11 -23.95
C LEU A 114 12.22 -14.44 -23.56
N THR A 115 12.05 -15.48 -24.38
CA THR A 115 12.64 -16.80 -24.13
C THR A 115 14.16 -16.74 -24.17
N ASP A 116 14.75 -15.98 -25.09
CA ASP A 116 16.19 -15.79 -25.16
C ASP A 116 16.72 -15.02 -23.96
N MET A 117 15.99 -13.99 -23.51
CA MET A 117 16.37 -13.22 -22.32
C MET A 117 16.31 -14.09 -21.05
N PHE A 118 15.30 -14.95 -20.93
CA PHE A 118 15.23 -15.93 -19.83
C PHE A 118 16.37 -16.94 -19.91
N ALA A 119 16.62 -17.54 -21.08
CA ALA A 119 17.69 -18.50 -21.27
C ALA A 119 19.04 -17.90 -20.84
N LYS A 120 19.37 -16.69 -21.31
CA LYS A 120 20.58 -15.96 -20.91
C LYS A 120 20.65 -15.69 -19.42
N LEU A 121 19.55 -15.27 -18.80
CA LEU A 121 19.48 -15.02 -17.36
C LEU A 121 19.81 -16.28 -16.54
N PHE A 122 19.19 -17.41 -16.87
CA PHE A 122 19.40 -18.66 -16.15
C PHE A 122 20.80 -19.24 -16.41
N THR A 123 21.28 -19.23 -17.66
CA THR A 123 22.61 -19.72 -18.00
C THR A 123 23.69 -18.90 -17.28
N ASN A 124 23.64 -17.56 -17.37
CA ASN A 124 24.61 -16.70 -16.68
C ASN A 124 24.59 -16.89 -15.17
N LYS A 125 23.39 -17.08 -14.58
CA LYS A 125 23.28 -17.32 -13.14
C LYS A 125 23.89 -18.64 -12.72
N ILE A 126 23.69 -19.71 -13.49
CA ILE A 126 24.31 -21.02 -13.23
C ILE A 126 25.83 -20.93 -13.37
N GLU A 127 26.32 -20.26 -14.41
CA GLU A 127 27.77 -20.08 -14.61
C GLU A 127 28.42 -19.28 -13.49
N ASN A 128 27.80 -18.18 -13.06
CA ASN A 128 28.32 -17.37 -11.95
C ASN A 128 28.34 -18.17 -10.65
N LEU A 129 27.27 -18.91 -10.33
CA LEU A 129 27.23 -19.76 -9.14
C LEU A 129 28.32 -20.83 -9.14
N ARG A 130 28.61 -21.43 -10.31
CA ARG A 130 29.71 -22.41 -10.46
C ARG A 130 31.06 -21.76 -10.25
N LYS A 131 31.30 -20.60 -10.87
CA LYS A 131 32.55 -19.83 -10.69
C LYS A 131 32.77 -19.45 -9.23
N GLU A 132 31.74 -18.92 -8.57
CA GLU A 132 31.80 -18.56 -7.15
C GLU A 132 32.16 -19.78 -6.27
N LEU A 133 31.61 -20.96 -6.58
CA LEU A 133 31.91 -22.18 -5.86
C LEU A 133 33.33 -22.70 -6.13
N ASP A 134 33.78 -22.64 -7.39
CA ASP A 134 35.13 -23.03 -7.78
C ASP A 134 36.18 -22.08 -7.16
N GLU A 135 35.91 -20.78 -7.08
CA GLU A 135 36.72 -19.78 -6.39
C GLU A 135 36.78 -19.98 -4.87
N ILE A 136 35.78 -20.64 -4.27
CA ILE A 136 35.82 -21.05 -2.85
C ILE A 136 36.69 -22.29 -2.69
N ASN A 137 36.58 -23.25 -3.61
CA ASN A 137 37.30 -24.53 -3.55
C ASN A 137 38.79 -24.40 -3.93
N LEU A 138 39.18 -23.39 -4.70
CA LEU A 138 40.56 -23.13 -5.10
C LEU A 138 41.35 -22.30 -4.08
N ARG A 139 40.72 -21.83 -3.00
CA ARG A 139 41.47 -21.23 -1.90
C ARG A 139 42.21 -22.37 -1.20
N PRO A 140 43.55 -22.37 -1.18
CA PRO A 140 44.27 -23.24 -0.27
C PRO A 140 43.73 -22.93 1.13
N MET A 141 43.46 -23.98 1.91
CA MET A 141 43.34 -23.80 3.35
C MET A 141 44.68 -23.24 3.82
N ASP A 142 44.76 -21.91 3.94
CA ASP A 142 45.88 -21.23 4.59
C ASP A 142 45.79 -21.59 6.08
N ASP A 143 46.39 -22.74 6.39
CA ASP A 143 46.74 -23.13 7.73
C ASP A 143 47.85 -22.16 8.16
N GLN A 144 47.46 -21.13 8.91
CA GLN A 144 48.24 -20.03 9.52
C GLN A 144 47.92 -18.62 8.96
N ASN A 145 46.89 -17.99 9.54
CA ASN A 145 47.17 -16.76 10.28
C ASN A 145 46.23 -16.58 11.48
N CYS A 146 46.87 -16.44 12.63
CA CYS A 146 46.32 -16.28 13.96
C CYS A 146 46.02 -14.79 14.22
N HIS A 147 44.75 -14.38 14.17
CA HIS A 147 44.32 -13.18 14.88
C HIS A 147 43.04 -13.44 15.68
N LYS A 148 43.30 -13.82 16.93
CA LYS A 148 42.55 -13.59 18.17
C LYS A 148 41.29 -12.74 17.97
N ASN A 149 40.12 -13.37 17.93
CA ASN A 149 38.84 -12.78 18.38
C ASN A 149 37.93 -13.92 18.85
N ASN A 150 38.18 -14.38 20.08
CA ASN A 150 37.25 -15.11 20.97
C ASN A 150 36.11 -15.90 20.30
N THR A 151 36.43 -16.92 19.51
CA THR A 151 35.46 -17.93 19.08
C THR A 151 35.43 -19.01 20.15
N LYS A 152 34.56 -18.86 21.17
CA LYS A 152 34.11 -20.03 21.92
C LYS A 152 33.57 -21.01 20.88
N ALA A 153 34.09 -22.24 20.88
CA ALA A 153 33.61 -23.31 20.02
C ALA A 153 32.08 -23.31 20.05
N VAL A 154 31.46 -23.07 18.90
CA VAL A 154 30.01 -23.17 18.77
C VAL A 154 29.73 -24.66 18.90
N PRO A 155 29.04 -25.11 19.96
CA PRO A 155 28.70 -26.52 20.07
C PRO A 155 27.78 -26.87 18.90
N THR A 156 28.15 -27.91 18.15
CA THR A 156 27.28 -28.49 17.14
C THR A 156 25.98 -28.92 17.82
N LEU A 157 24.87 -28.38 17.35
CA LEU A 157 23.55 -28.62 17.92
C LEU A 157 22.99 -29.93 17.35
N ASP A 158 23.62 -31.03 17.76
CA ASP A 158 23.30 -32.38 17.25
C ASP A 158 22.07 -32.98 17.92
N PHE A 159 21.54 -32.34 18.96
CA PHE A 159 20.43 -32.85 19.75
C PHE A 159 19.56 -31.73 20.34
N PHE A 160 18.25 -31.85 20.15
CA PHE A 160 17.26 -31.03 20.84
C PHE A 160 16.55 -31.90 21.88
N PRO A 161 16.78 -31.68 23.19
CA PRO A 161 16.02 -32.38 24.20
C PRO A 161 14.54 -31.99 24.12
N PRO A 162 13.60 -32.94 24.30
CA PRO A 162 12.19 -32.62 24.38
C PRO A 162 11.94 -31.69 25.58
N ALA A 163 11.08 -30.69 25.38
CA ALA A 163 10.77 -29.67 26.39
C ALA A 163 10.22 -30.30 27.67
N SER A 164 10.65 -29.78 28.82
CA SER A 164 10.16 -30.25 30.12
C SER A 164 8.75 -29.74 30.40
N HIS A 165 7.93 -30.53 31.10
CA HIS A 165 6.61 -30.11 31.58
C HIS A 165 6.63 -28.76 32.32
N ARG A 166 7.74 -28.43 33.00
CA ARG A 166 7.90 -27.16 33.71
C ARG A 166 8.05 -25.96 32.75
N GLU A 167 8.76 -26.14 31.64
CA GLU A 167 8.97 -25.09 30.61
C GLU A 167 7.67 -24.79 29.86
N ILE A 168 6.90 -25.84 29.57
CA ILE A 168 5.58 -25.74 28.95
C ILE A 168 4.62 -24.97 29.86
N ASN A 169 4.57 -25.30 31.15
CA ASN A 169 3.69 -24.62 32.11
C ASN A 169 4.07 -23.15 32.34
N THR A 170 5.36 -22.80 32.26
CA THR A 170 5.82 -21.41 32.39
C THR A 170 5.38 -20.58 31.17
N SER A 171 5.36 -21.18 29.98
CA SER A 171 4.91 -20.53 28.74
C SER A 171 3.40 -20.32 28.68
N LEU A 172 2.61 -21.16 29.37
CA LEU A 172 1.16 -21.05 29.44
C LEU A 172 0.65 -20.02 30.46
N ASN A 173 1.41 -19.78 31.53
CA ASN A 173 0.98 -18.91 32.64
C ASN A 173 1.58 -17.48 32.58
N SER A 174 2.19 -17.10 31.46
CA SER A 174 2.83 -15.78 31.25
C SER A 174 2.01 -14.83 30.36
N SER A 175 0.68 -15.01 30.28
CA SER A 175 -0.28 -14.06 29.67
C SER A 175 -1.24 -13.49 30.69
#